data_AF-H9W1U8-F1
#
_entry.id   AF-H9W1U8-F1
#
_cell.length_a   1.000
_cell.length_b   1.000
_cell.length_c   1.000
_cell.angle_alpha   90.00
_cell.angle_beta   90.00
_cell.angle_gamma   90.00
#
_symmetry.space_group_name_H-M   'P 1'
#
loop_
_entity.id
_entity.type
_entity.pdbx_description
1 polymer ?
#
loop_
_entity_poly.entity_id
_entity_poly.type
_entity_poly.pdbx_seq_one_letter_code
_entity_poly.pdbx_strand_id
1 'polypeptide(L)' 'EDGVLASVDVRFLVDVHICAMEDPAAFGRYICFNHIINTSERAVNLARSLRPMVTLPDSWEDSRVYRQRLS' A
#
# COMPACT_ATOMS: atom_id res chain seq x y z
N GLU A 1 2.91 14.28 12.32
CA GLU A 1 2.73 12.83 12.23
C GLU A 1 3.23 12.39 10.86
N ASP A 2 4.23 11.52 10.83
CA ASP A 2 4.72 10.95 9.58
C ASP A 2 3.63 10.04 9.01
N GLY A 3 3.23 10.26 7.75
CA GLY A 3 2.18 9.47 7.10
C GLY A 3 2.58 7.99 6.99
N VAL A 4 1.63 7.10 7.22
CA VAL A 4 1.83 5.65 7.04
C VAL A 4 1.33 5.26 5.65
N LEU A 5 2.22 4.71 4.83
CA LEU A 5 1.84 4.08 3.56
C LEU A 5 1.57 2.60 3.82
N ALA A 6 0.40 2.11 3.41
CA ALA A 6 0.07 0.69 3.41
C ALA A 6 -0.01 0.18 1.98
N SER A 7 0.44 -1.05 1.74
CA SER A 7 0.33 -1.71 0.43
C SER A 7 -0.16 -3.15 0.58
N VAL A 8 -0.69 -3.69 -0.51
CA VAL A 8 -1.22 -5.05 -0.58
C VAL A 8 -0.64 -5.76 -1.81
N ASP A 9 -0.18 -7.00 -1.65
CA ASP A 9 0.15 -7.87 -2.79
C ASP A 9 -1.13 -8.25 -3.53
N VAL A 10 -1.11 -8.19 -4.87
CA VAL A 10 -2.31 -8.45 -5.69
C VAL A 10 -2.85 -9.87 -5.49
N ARG A 11 -1.99 -10.86 -5.28
CA ARG A 11 -2.42 -12.25 -5.04
C ARG A 11 -3.13 -12.37 -3.69
N PHE A 12 -2.60 -11.72 -2.67
CA PHE A 12 -3.26 -11.64 -1.37
C PHE A 12 -4.64 -10.97 -1.48
N LEU A 13 -4.75 -9.89 -2.26
CA LEU A 13 -6.02 -9.22 -2.49
C LEU A 13 -7.05 -10.12 -3.19
N VAL A 14 -6.62 -10.95 -4.14
CA VAL A 14 -7.49 -11.94 -4.81
C VAL A 14 -8.02 -12.95 -3.81
N ASP A 15 -7.16 -13.52 -2.97
CA ASP A 15 -7.57 -14.50 -1.95
C ASP A 15 -8.59 -13.89 -0.98
N VAL A 16 -8.36 -12.66 -0.52
CA VAL A 16 -9.30 -11.94 0.36
C VAL A 16 -10.67 -11.74 -0.31
N HIS A 17 -10.71 -11.43 -1.61
CA HIS A 17 -11.98 -11.29 -2.32
C HIS A 17 -12.73 -12.62 -2.44
N ILE A 18 -12.03 -13.72 -2.71
CA ILE A 18 -12.63 -15.06 -2.75
C ILE A 18 -13.21 -15.41 -1.38
N CYS A 19 -12.42 -15.27 -0.31
CA CYS A 19 -12.89 -15.57 1.04
C CYS A 19 -14.09 -14.71 1.47
N ALA A 20 -14.07 -13.41 1.18
CA ALA A 20 -15.17 -12.51 1.53
C ALA A 20 -16.45 -12.79 0.72
N MET A 21 -16.32 -13.33 -0.49
CA MET A 21 -17.47 -13.74 -1.31
C MET A 21 -18.06 -15.08 -0.86
N GLU A 22 -17.21 -16.01 -0.42
CA GLU A 22 -17.61 -17.37 -0.02
C GLU A 22 -18.18 -17.46 1.40
N ASP A 23 -17.77 -16.56 2.30
CA ASP A 23 -18.24 -16.54 3.69
C ASP A 23 -19.60 -15.82 3.81
N PRO A 24 -20.70 -16.51 4.16
CA PRO A 24 -22.01 -15.89 4.34
C PRO A 24 -22.05 -14.88 5.50
N ALA A 25 -21.07 -14.91 6.40
CA ALA A 25 -20.92 -13.97 7.50
C ALA A 25 -20.07 -12.75 7.14
N ALA A 26 -19.51 -12.68 5.93
CA ALA A 26 -18.78 -11.51 5.49
C ALA A 26 -19.74 -10.36 5.11
N PHE A 27 -19.59 -9.21 5.78
CA PHE A 27 -20.40 -8.03 5.52
C PHE A 27 -19.65 -6.74 5.85
N GLY A 28 -20.01 -5.65 5.15
CA GLY A 28 -19.44 -4.33 5.38
C GLY A 28 -18.17 -4.04 4.59
N ARG A 29 -17.28 -3.24 5.15
CA ARG A 29 -16.02 -2.79 4.51
C ARG A 29 -14.82 -3.39 5.22
N TYR A 30 -13.91 -3.98 4.45
CA TYR A 30 -12.65 -4.52 4.96
C TYR A 30 -11.48 -3.63 4.54
N ILE A 31 -10.60 -3.33 5.49
CA ILE A 31 -9.32 -2.70 5.18
C ILE A 31 -8.32 -3.83 4.88
N CYS A 32 -7.80 -3.87 3.65
CA CYS A 32 -6.93 -4.95 3.18
C CYS A 32 -5.53 -4.43 2.87
N PHE A 33 -4.57 -4.76 3.74
CA PHE A 33 -3.14 -4.55 3.51
C PHE A 33 -2.35 -5.68 4.18
N ASN A 34 -1.23 -6.07 3.57
CA ASN A 34 -0.30 -7.04 4.16
C ASN A 34 1.11 -6.45 4.38
N HIS A 35 1.31 -5.16 4.04
CA HIS A 35 2.56 -4.45 4.22
C HIS A 35 2.34 -3.02 4.73
N ILE A 36 3.08 -2.64 5.78
CA ILE A 36 3.13 -1.28 6.34
C ILE A 36 4.50 -0.67 6.10
N ILE A 37 4.50 0.54 5.54
CA ILE A 37 5.67 1.35 5.17
C ILE A 37 5.58 2.64 5.98
N ASN A 38 6.16 2.61 7.16
CA ASN A 38 6.13 3.68 8.17
C ASN A 38 7.53 4.25 8.48
N THR A 39 8.55 3.83 7.74
CA THR A 39 9.91 4.36 7.86
C THR A 39 10.43 4.80 6.50
N SER A 40 11.29 5.84 6.50
CA SER A 40 11.96 6.32 5.29
C SER A 40 12.75 5.21 4.59
N GLU A 41 13.45 4.37 5.37
CA GLU A 41 14.20 3.23 4.84
C GLU A 41 13.29 2.25 4.07
N ARG A 42 12.14 1.88 4.64
CA ARG A 42 11.18 0.98 3.97
C ARG A 42 10.60 1.62 2.71
N ALA A 43 10.32 2.92 2.74
CA ALA A 43 9.83 3.64 1.56
C ALA A 43 10.88 3.67 0.45
N VAL A 44 12.15 3.92 0.77
CA VAL A 44 13.25 3.89 -0.20
C VAL A 44 13.46 2.47 -0.75
N ASN A 45 13.36 1.44 0.09
CA ASN A 45 13.49 0.05 -0.35
C ASN A 45 12.35 -0.34 -1.31
N LEU A 46 11.12 0.11 -1.04
CA LEU A 46 10.01 -0.04 -2.00
C LEU A 46 10.31 0.70 -3.31
N ALA A 47 10.73 1.97 -3.25
CA ALA A 47 11.03 2.73 -4.46
C ALA A 47 12.11 2.04 -5.31
N ARG A 48 13.17 1.52 -4.68
CA ARG A 48 14.22 0.75 -5.36
C ARG A 48 13.70 -0.52 -6.03
N SER A 49 12.82 -1.28 -5.37
CA SER A 49 12.25 -2.50 -5.96
C SER A 49 11.33 -2.21 -7.15
N LEU A 50 10.72 -1.01 -7.18
CA LEU A 50 9.88 -0.55 -8.29
C LEU A 50 10.68 0.06 -9.46
N ARG A 51 11.94 0.50 -9.27
CA ARG A 51 12.78 1.10 -10.35
C ARG A 51 12.84 0.31 -11.66
N PRO A 52 12.89 -1.04 -11.67
CA PRO A 52 12.87 -1.79 -12.93
C PRO A 52 11.57 -1.64 -13.72
N MET A 53 10.47 -1.27 -13.05
CA MET A 53 9.13 -1.20 -13.62
C MET A 53 8.67 0.24 -13.88
N VAL A 54 9.30 1.23 -13.23
CA VAL A 54 8.88 2.63 -13.30
C VAL A 54 10.09 3.56 -13.28
N THR A 55 10.10 4.56 -14.17
CA THR A 55 11.11 5.63 -14.15
C THR A 55 10.87 6.51 -12.93
N LEU A 56 11.65 6.30 -11.87
CA LEU A 56 11.61 7.12 -10.66
C LEU A 56 12.65 8.24 -10.74
N PRO A 57 12.36 9.45 -10.23
CA PRO A 57 13.33 10.55 -10.17
C PRO A 57 14.59 10.13 -9.41
N ASP A 58 15.75 10.64 -9.84
CA ASP A 58 17.02 10.38 -9.15
C ASP A 58 17.14 11.11 -7.80
N SER A 59 16.36 12.18 -7.60
CA SER A 59 16.24 12.88 -6.32
C SER A 59 14.79 12.99 -5.88
N TRP A 60 14.56 12.74 -4.59
CA TRP A 60 13.27 12.92 -3.93
C TRP A 60 13.29 14.24 -3.15
N GLU A 61 13.40 15.36 -3.86
CA GLU A 61 13.28 16.70 -3.27
C GLU A 61 11.83 17.19 -3.35
N ASP A 62 10.90 16.43 -2.75
CA ASP A 62 9.56 16.97 -2.51
C ASP A 62 8.97 16.39 -1.23
N SER A 63 9.09 17.15 -0.14
CA SER A 63 8.56 16.82 1.18
C SER A 63 7.04 16.93 1.28
N ARG A 64 6.33 17.14 0.15
CA ARG A 64 4.88 17.32 0.13
C ARG A 64 4.15 15.99 0.29
N VAL A 65 3.87 15.63 1.54
CA VAL A 65 2.93 14.56 1.87
C VAL A 65 1.51 15.01 1.52
N TYR A 66 0.93 14.46 0.46
CA TYR A 66 -0.47 14.66 0.13
C TYR A 66 -1.34 13.80 1.05
N ARG A 67 -2.05 14.45 1.97
CA ARG A 67 -3.00 13.77 2.86
C ARG A 67 -4.24 13.35 2.08
N GLN A 68 -4.30 12.10 1.64
CA GLN A 68 -5.56 11.49 1.21
C GLN A 68 -6.37 11.10 2.45
N ARG A 69 -7.58 11.63 2.55
CA ARG A 69 -8.57 11.19 3.54
C ARG A 69 -9.47 10.15 2.88
N LEU A 70 -9.59 8.99 3.51
CA LEU A 70 -10.65 8.04 3.17
C LEU A 70 -11.98 8.68 3.59
N SER A 71 -12.91 8.81 2.65
CA SER A 71 -14.27 9.35 2.84
C SER A 71 -15.17 8.41 3.61
#